data_AF-A0A225UJZ1-F1
#
_entry.id   AF-A0A225UJZ1-F1
#
_cell.length_a   1.000
_cell.length_b   1.000
_cell.length_c   1.000
_cell.angle_alpha   90.00
_cell.angle_beta   90.00
_cell.angle_gamma   90.00
#
_symmetry.space_group_name_H-M   'P 1'
#
loop_
_entity.id
_entity.type
_entity.pdbx_description
1 polymer ?
#
loop_
_entity_poly.entity_id
_entity_poly.type
_entity_poly.pdbx_seq_one_letter_code
_entity_poly.pdbx_strand_id
1 'polypeptide(L)'
;MLSASPPTEVLRFPKKTPLRQKDNSTKPFAQRQKLEIERLRREATTLEGELVRLQQQRRWLSTKTARRVNKSVPPKFVNIQGYRAIAPRKSVKHFVWKEIAKRQWEERMRAENLNQELRSCLEVESVVHQQLELLRQRLPGENVIPRINPVPNDDVVFNKLLTSAEDTLAEIDIVLRGAAYQDRNANYVDASVFQINTNTQAFVVNSSMTMPFCLQVVSRSIWKVLSNDRIKDYCYSHRVRVTFL
;
A
#
# COMPACT_ATOMS: atom_id res chain seq x y z
N MET A 1 -52.11 -53.99 -8.29
CA MET A 1 -52.53 -52.64 -7.84
C MET A 1 -51.49 -52.16 -6.84
N LEU A 2 -50.39 -51.52 -7.26
CA LEU A 2 -50.26 -50.09 -7.58
C LEU A 2 -50.90 -49.17 -6.52
N SER A 3 -50.09 -48.66 -5.59
CA SER A 3 -50.15 -47.26 -5.15
C SER A 3 -48.90 -46.93 -4.34
N ALA A 4 -47.83 -46.53 -5.03
CA ALA A 4 -46.74 -45.77 -4.44
C ALA A 4 -47.16 -44.30 -4.43
N SER A 5 -47.18 -43.66 -3.26
CA SER A 5 -47.38 -42.21 -3.12
C SER A 5 -46.04 -41.49 -2.98
N PRO A 6 -45.93 -40.24 -3.48
CA PRO A 6 -44.68 -39.66 -3.97
C PRO A 6 -43.87 -38.94 -2.87
N PRO A 7 -42.56 -38.75 -3.08
CA PRO A 7 -41.76 -37.89 -2.22
C PRO A 7 -42.08 -36.42 -2.49
N THR A 8 -42.25 -35.65 -1.41
CA THR A 8 -42.48 -34.21 -1.40
C THR A 8 -41.37 -33.47 -2.14
N GLU A 9 -41.73 -32.93 -3.30
CA GLU A 9 -40.88 -32.11 -4.15
C GLU A 9 -40.60 -30.78 -3.44
N VAL A 10 -39.38 -30.65 -2.90
CA VAL A 10 -38.86 -29.37 -2.42
C VAL A 10 -38.76 -28.45 -3.62
N LEU A 11 -39.63 -27.45 -3.69
CA LEU A 11 -39.58 -26.33 -4.64
C LEU A 11 -38.21 -25.65 -4.55
N ARG A 12 -37.25 -26.14 -5.35
CA ARG A 12 -36.01 -25.43 -5.65
C ARG A 12 -36.40 -24.27 -6.54
N PHE A 13 -36.29 -23.06 -5.99
CA PHE A 13 -36.18 -21.87 -6.81
C PHE A 13 -35.04 -22.07 -7.83
N PRO A 14 -35.25 -21.75 -9.12
CA PRO A 14 -34.19 -21.85 -10.09
C PRO A 14 -33.10 -20.84 -9.69
N LYS A 15 -31.96 -21.35 -9.23
CA LYS A 15 -30.72 -20.58 -9.22
C LYS A 15 -30.53 -20.10 -10.64
N LYS A 16 -30.72 -18.80 -10.88
CA LYS A 16 -30.30 -18.16 -12.12
C LYS A 16 -28.80 -18.36 -12.22
N THR A 17 -28.41 -19.36 -13.01
CA THR A 17 -27.05 -19.55 -13.47
C THR A 17 -26.62 -18.22 -14.09
N PRO A 18 -25.52 -17.58 -13.66
CA PRO A 18 -24.98 -16.49 -14.43
C PRO A 18 -24.52 -17.10 -15.75
N LEU A 19 -25.26 -16.80 -16.82
CA LEU A 19 -24.85 -17.04 -18.19
C LEU A 19 -23.43 -16.49 -18.33
N ARG A 20 -22.48 -17.41 -18.47
CA ARG A 20 -21.09 -17.11 -18.72
C ARG A 20 -21.04 -16.39 -20.07
N GLN A 21 -21.08 -15.06 -20.05
CA GLN A 21 -20.85 -14.25 -21.23
C GLN A 21 -19.40 -14.46 -21.63
N LYS A 22 -19.23 -15.26 -22.69
CA LYS A 22 -17.99 -15.46 -23.39
C LYS A 22 -17.76 -14.18 -24.19
N ASP A 23 -17.11 -13.20 -23.56
CA ASP A 23 -16.82 -11.93 -24.21
C ASP A 23 -15.68 -12.11 -25.20
N ASN A 24 -16.11 -12.28 -26.45
CA ASN A 24 -15.30 -12.10 -27.62
C ASN A 24 -14.91 -10.61 -27.74
N SER A 25 -13.71 -10.35 -28.26
CA SER A 25 -13.21 -9.06 -28.78
C SER A 25 -12.49 -8.10 -27.82
N THR A 26 -11.16 -8.08 -27.98
CA THR A 26 -10.26 -6.92 -28.14
C THR A 26 -10.87 -5.54 -27.85
N LYS A 27 -10.99 -5.18 -26.57
CA LYS A 27 -11.24 -3.79 -26.14
C LYS A 27 -10.18 -3.37 -25.12
N PRO A 28 -9.66 -2.14 -25.21
CA PRO A 28 -8.65 -1.64 -24.29
C PRO A 28 -9.18 -1.65 -22.86
N PHE A 29 -8.31 -1.97 -21.90
CA PHE A 29 -8.62 -2.19 -20.48
C PHE A 29 -9.51 -1.09 -19.86
N ALA A 30 -9.29 0.17 -20.23
CA ALA A 30 -10.08 1.32 -19.78
C ALA A 30 -11.57 1.24 -20.16
N GLN A 31 -11.92 0.67 -21.33
CA GLN A 31 -13.31 0.50 -21.74
C GLN A 31 -14.01 -0.62 -20.96
N ARG A 32 -13.28 -1.68 -20.57
CA ARG A 32 -13.83 -2.75 -19.73
C ARG A 32 -14.17 -2.24 -18.33
N GLN A 33 -13.28 -1.44 -17.75
CA GLN A 33 -13.52 -0.80 -16.46
C GLN A 33 -14.72 0.16 -16.52
N LYS A 34 -14.86 0.96 -17.59
CA LYS A 34 -16.00 1.85 -17.77
C LYS A 34 -17.32 1.07 -17.84
N LEU A 35 -17.37 -0.04 -18.60
CA LEU A 35 -18.55 -0.89 -18.70
C LEU A 35 -18.90 -1.57 -17.37
N GLU A 36 -17.89 -2.02 -16.62
CA GLU A 36 -18.10 -2.62 -15.31
C GLU A 36 -18.63 -1.60 -14.30
N ILE A 37 -18.09 -0.38 -14.28
CA ILE A 37 -18.58 0.71 -13.41
C ILE A 37 -20.03 1.05 -13.76
N GLU A 38 -20.39 1.14 -15.04
CA GLU A 38 -21.78 1.39 -15.44
C GLU A 38 -22.73 0.24 -15.10
N ARG A 39 -22.23 -1.00 -15.12
CA ARG A 39 -22.99 -2.15 -14.64
C ARG A 39 -23.23 -2.06 -13.13
N LEU A 40 -22.18 -1.80 -12.35
CA LEU A 40 -22.26 -1.68 -10.89
C LEU A 40 -23.17 -0.52 -10.46
N ARG A 41 -23.16 0.61 -11.19
CA ARG A 41 -24.07 1.74 -10.95
C ARG A 41 -25.54 1.35 -11.13
N ARG A 42 -25.86 0.56 -12.16
CA ARG A 42 -27.23 0.06 -12.39
C ARG A 42 -27.67 -0.95 -11.33
N GLU A 43 -26.74 -1.77 -10.85
CA GLU A 43 -27.00 -2.71 -9.78
C GLU A 43 -27.27 -1.99 -8.45
N ALA A 44 -26.47 -0.96 -8.14
CA ALA A 44 -26.65 -0.13 -6.95
C ALA A 44 -28.03 0.56 -6.93
N THR A 45 -28.46 1.18 -8.03
CA THR A 45 -29.79 1.82 -8.09
C THR A 45 -30.93 0.81 -7.94
N THR A 46 -30.73 -0.42 -8.42
CA THR A 46 -31.72 -1.50 -8.24
C THR A 46 -31.84 -1.89 -6.77
N LEU A 47 -30.70 -2.09 -6.09
CA LEU A 47 -30.66 -2.45 -4.66
C LEU A 47 -31.17 -1.33 -3.75
N GLU A 48 -30.92 -0.08 -4.09
CA GLU A 48 -31.50 1.08 -3.39
C GLU A 48 -33.03 1.08 -3.48
N GLY A 49 -33.59 0.78 -4.66
CA GLY A 49 -35.04 0.62 -4.83
C GLY A 49 -35.62 -0.52 -4.00
N GLU A 50 -34.93 -1.66 -3.93
CA GLU A 50 -35.34 -2.80 -3.10
C GLU A 50 -35.31 -2.47 -1.61
N LEU A 51 -34.29 -1.74 -1.15
CA LEU A 51 -34.18 -1.27 0.22
C LEU A 51 -35.35 -0.35 0.60
N VAL A 52 -35.70 0.60 -0.26
CA VAL A 52 -36.84 1.50 -0.03
C VAL A 52 -38.14 0.68 0.06
N ARG A 53 -38.33 -0.30 -0.83
CA ARG A 53 -39.51 -1.20 -0.79
C ARG A 53 -39.58 -1.99 0.52
N LEU A 54 -38.47 -2.57 0.96
CA LEU A 54 -38.42 -3.34 2.21
C LEU A 54 -38.63 -2.45 3.44
N GLN A 55 -38.09 -1.24 3.45
CA GLN A 55 -38.34 -0.27 4.52
C GLN A 55 -39.82 0.13 4.58
N GLN A 56 -40.47 0.36 3.45
CA GLN A 56 -41.91 0.64 3.40
C GLN A 56 -42.74 -0.56 3.89
N GLN A 57 -42.37 -1.78 3.50
CA GLN A 57 -43.01 -3.01 3.97
C GLN A 57 -42.87 -3.18 5.49
N ARG A 58 -41.67 -2.92 6.05
CA ARG A 58 -41.43 -2.93 7.50
C ARG A 58 -42.27 -1.88 8.22
N ARG A 59 -42.39 -0.67 7.65
CA ARG A 59 -43.21 0.42 8.22
C ARG A 59 -44.70 0.05 8.22
N TRP A 60 -45.19 -0.62 7.17
CA TRP A 60 -46.57 -1.10 7.07
C TRP A 60 -46.88 -2.27 8.02
N LEU A 61 -45.93 -3.19 8.23
CA LEU A 61 -46.08 -4.27 9.21
C LEU A 61 -46.07 -3.74 10.66
N SER A 62 -45.26 -2.71 10.94
CA SER A 62 -45.19 -2.03 12.24
C SER A 62 -46.50 -1.31 12.60
N THR A 63 -47.12 -0.61 11.65
CA THR A 63 -48.41 0.06 11.88
C THR A 63 -49.58 -0.91 12.06
N LYS A 64 -49.50 -2.13 11.49
CA LYS A 64 -50.49 -3.20 11.73
C LYS A 64 -50.36 -3.86 13.09
N THR A 65 -49.14 -4.01 13.63
CA THR A 65 -48.93 -4.57 14.97
C THR A 65 -49.32 -3.57 16.07
N ALA A 66 -49.19 -2.26 15.83
CA ALA A 66 -49.60 -1.23 16.78
C ALA A 66 -51.12 -1.14 17.02
N ARG A 67 -51.97 -1.58 16.06
CA ARG A 67 -53.44 -1.52 16.20
C ARG A 67 -54.08 -2.71 16.93
N ARG A 68 -53.33 -3.75 17.32
CA ARG A 68 -53.86 -4.96 17.99
C ARG A 68 -53.55 -5.08 19.48
N VAL A 69 -53.05 -4.04 20.13
CA VAL A 69 -52.65 -4.13 21.56
C VAL A 69 -53.79 -3.72 22.53
N ASN A 70 -54.87 -3.10 22.06
CA ASN A 70 -55.94 -2.62 22.94
C ASN A 70 -57.22 -3.45 22.79
N LYS A 71 -57.25 -4.64 23.42
CA LYS A 71 -58.43 -5.37 23.95
C LYS A 71 -58.03 -6.82 24.22
N SER A 72 -57.35 -7.07 25.34
CA SER A 72 -57.25 -8.42 25.90
C SER A 72 -58.29 -8.59 27.00
N VAL A 73 -59.46 -9.10 26.62
CA VAL A 73 -60.29 -9.89 27.53
C VAL A 73 -59.56 -11.24 27.69
N PRO A 74 -59.35 -11.78 28.90
CA PRO A 74 -58.65 -13.05 29.05
C PRO A 74 -59.50 -14.18 28.45
N PRO A 75 -58.97 -15.01 27.54
CA PRO A 75 -59.68 -16.20 27.09
C PRO A 75 -59.70 -17.21 28.24
N LYS A 76 -60.89 -17.70 28.59
CA LYS A 76 -61.03 -18.92 29.40
C LYS A 76 -60.50 -20.08 28.54
N PHE A 77 -59.27 -20.50 28.78
CA PHE A 77 -58.68 -21.64 28.09
C PHE A 77 -59.27 -22.94 28.63
N VAL A 78 -60.08 -23.60 27.79
CA VAL A 78 -60.48 -24.99 27.97
C VAL A 78 -59.24 -25.85 27.73
N ASN A 79 -59.01 -26.78 28.65
CA ASN A 79 -57.84 -27.65 28.72
C ASN A 79 -57.93 -28.70 27.60
N ILE A 80 -57.16 -28.50 26.52
CA ILE A 80 -57.00 -29.50 25.45
C ILE A 80 -55.72 -30.28 25.73
N GLN A 81 -55.84 -31.61 25.74
CA GLN A 81 -54.82 -32.60 26.06
C GLN A 81 -53.39 -32.21 25.62
N GLY A 82 -52.45 -32.35 26.57
CA GLY A 82 -51.06 -32.72 26.28
C GLY A 82 -49.98 -31.64 26.50
N TYR A 83 -50.34 -30.35 26.57
CA TYR A 83 -49.36 -29.29 26.80
C TYR A 83 -49.53 -28.70 28.20
N ARG A 84 -48.55 -28.94 29.09
CA ARG A 84 -48.47 -28.23 30.37
C ARG A 84 -48.15 -26.77 30.06
N ALA A 85 -49.08 -25.86 30.36
CA ALA A 85 -48.80 -24.43 30.32
C ALA A 85 -47.60 -24.15 31.23
N ILE A 86 -46.52 -23.61 30.66
CA ILE A 86 -45.39 -23.14 31.46
C ILE A 86 -45.95 -22.02 32.33
N ALA A 87 -46.01 -22.25 33.64
CA ALA A 87 -46.43 -21.23 34.59
C ALA A 87 -45.64 -19.95 34.28
N PRO A 88 -46.31 -18.78 34.14
CA PRO A 88 -45.62 -17.54 33.87
C PRO A 88 -44.53 -17.39 34.92
N ARG A 89 -43.27 -17.38 34.47
CA ARG A 89 -42.11 -17.31 35.36
C ARG A 89 -42.33 -16.09 36.24
N LYS A 90 -42.23 -16.26 37.56
CA LYS A 90 -42.27 -15.17 38.54
C LYS A 90 -41.44 -14.03 37.96
N SER A 91 -42.02 -12.83 37.88
CA SER A 91 -41.42 -11.64 37.28
C SER A 91 -40.20 -11.20 38.06
N VAL A 92 -39.12 -11.97 37.96
CA VAL A 92 -37.81 -11.55 38.40
C VAL A 92 -37.44 -10.42 37.44
N LYS A 93 -37.63 -9.19 37.91
CA LYS A 93 -37.25 -7.93 37.26
C LYS A 93 -35.73 -7.80 37.15
N HIS A 94 -35.00 -8.90 36.97
CA HIS A 94 -33.62 -8.80 36.53
C HIS A 94 -33.66 -8.54 35.03
N PHE A 95 -33.46 -7.26 34.74
CA PHE A 95 -33.25 -6.66 33.44
C PHE A 95 -31.95 -7.17 32.79
N VAL A 96 -31.69 -8.47 32.84
CA VAL A 96 -30.50 -9.12 32.26
C VAL A 96 -30.32 -8.69 30.81
N TRP A 97 -31.41 -8.56 30.06
CA TRP A 97 -31.39 -8.09 28.67
C TRP A 97 -31.01 -6.62 28.50
N LYS A 98 -31.38 -5.74 29.44
CA LYS A 98 -30.94 -4.32 29.41
C LYS A 98 -29.45 -4.23 29.69
N GLU A 99 -28.94 -5.07 30.59
CA GLU A 99 -27.54 -5.08 30.98
C GLU A 99 -26.68 -5.71 29.86
N ILE A 100 -27.18 -6.75 29.21
CA ILE A 100 -26.60 -7.32 27.99
C ILE A 100 -26.61 -6.28 26.86
N ALA A 101 -27.73 -5.60 26.62
CA ALA A 101 -27.84 -4.59 25.57
C ALA A 101 -26.88 -3.42 25.81
N LYS A 102 -26.74 -2.97 27.06
CA LYS A 102 -25.77 -1.94 27.47
C LYS A 102 -24.34 -2.40 27.18
N ARG A 103 -23.96 -3.61 27.60
CA ARG A 103 -22.62 -4.16 27.36
C ARG A 103 -22.32 -4.30 25.86
N GLN A 104 -23.28 -4.79 25.07
CA GLN A 104 -23.13 -4.92 23.63
C GLN A 104 -22.96 -3.57 22.93
N TRP A 105 -23.68 -2.55 23.40
CA TRP A 105 -23.52 -1.19 22.90
C TRP A 105 -22.13 -0.61 23.24
N GLU A 106 -21.66 -0.79 24.47
CA GLU A 106 -20.32 -0.34 24.91
C GLU A 106 -19.18 -1.04 24.16
N GLU A 107 -19.30 -2.35 23.90
CA GLU A 107 -18.35 -3.10 23.06
C GLU A 107 -18.36 -2.59 21.63
N ARG A 108 -19.54 -2.31 21.06
CA ARG A 108 -19.67 -1.76 19.71
C ARG A 108 -19.00 -0.39 19.59
N MET A 109 -19.25 0.50 20.54
CA MET A 109 -18.64 1.83 20.56
C MET A 109 -17.11 1.75 20.67
N ARG A 110 -16.57 0.84 21.50
CA ARG A 110 -15.12 0.61 21.57
C ARG A 110 -14.54 0.11 20.26
N ALA A 111 -15.21 -0.86 19.62
CA ALA A 111 -14.77 -1.38 18.33
C ALA A 111 -14.84 -0.31 17.23
N GLU A 112 -15.87 0.54 17.22
CA GLU A 112 -16.01 1.63 16.26
C GLU A 112 -14.93 2.72 16.46
N ASN A 113 -14.63 3.10 17.70
CA ASN A 113 -13.53 4.02 18.01
C ASN A 113 -12.18 3.46 17.57
N LEU A 114 -11.87 2.20 17.90
CA LEU A 114 -10.63 1.56 17.49
C LEU A 114 -10.53 1.46 15.96
N ASN A 115 -11.64 1.19 15.26
CA ASN A 115 -11.66 1.16 13.80
C ASN A 115 -11.42 2.56 13.20
N GLN A 116 -11.92 3.62 13.82
CA GLN A 116 -11.62 5.00 13.41
C GLN A 116 -10.13 5.33 13.63
N GLU A 117 -9.56 4.99 14.79
CA GLU A 117 -8.13 5.18 15.09
C GLU A 117 -7.24 4.44 14.08
N LEU A 118 -7.56 3.17 13.79
CA LEU A 118 -6.85 2.38 12.79
C LEU A 118 -6.95 3.00 11.39
N ARG A 119 -8.11 3.52 11.00
CA ARG A 119 -8.28 4.21 9.72
C ARG A 119 -7.44 5.47 9.64
N SER A 120 -7.39 6.26 10.71
CA SER A 120 -6.51 7.44 10.78
C SER A 120 -5.04 7.06 10.68
N CYS A 121 -4.62 5.98 11.34
CA CYS A 121 -3.24 5.48 11.22
C CYS A 121 -2.92 5.02 9.79
N LEU A 122 -3.83 4.28 9.16
CA LEU A 122 -3.68 3.83 7.77
C LEU A 122 -3.66 4.98 6.77
N GLU A 123 -4.42 6.04 7.02
CA GLU A 123 -4.40 7.23 6.17
C GLU A 123 -3.03 7.90 6.20
N VAL A 124 -2.44 8.07 7.39
CA VAL A 124 -1.07 8.58 7.56
C VAL A 124 -0.05 7.67 6.87
N GLU A 125 -0.15 6.35 7.06
CA GLU A 125 0.74 5.37 6.41
C GLU A 125 0.60 5.42 4.89
N SER A 126 -0.61 5.60 4.37
CA SER A 126 -0.87 5.71 2.93
C SER A 126 -0.21 6.93 2.31
N VAL A 127 -0.17 8.06 3.02
CA VAL A 127 0.54 9.27 2.57
C VAL A 127 2.04 9.03 2.53
N VAL A 128 2.60 8.39 3.56
CA VAL A 128 4.03 8.01 3.58
C VAL A 128 4.36 7.05 2.45
N HIS A 129 3.51 6.04 2.21
CA HIS A 129 3.68 5.11 1.11
C HIS A 129 3.65 5.80 -0.25
N GLN A 130 2.73 6.75 -0.47
CA GLN A 130 2.67 7.55 -1.69
C GLN A 130 3.94 8.39 -1.88
N GLN A 131 4.45 9.00 -0.81
CA GLN A 131 5.70 9.76 -0.85
C GLN A 131 6.90 8.87 -1.17
N LEU A 132 6.98 7.68 -0.56
CA LEU A 132 8.01 6.69 -0.84
C LEU A 132 7.94 6.19 -2.29
N GLU A 133 6.75 5.95 -2.82
CA GLU A 133 6.58 5.51 -4.22
C GLU A 133 6.98 6.63 -5.20
N LEU A 134 6.67 7.91 -4.89
CA LEU A 134 7.15 9.05 -5.67
C LEU A 134 8.68 9.18 -5.63
N LEU A 135 9.30 8.94 -4.47
CA LEU A 135 10.76 8.90 -4.35
C LEU A 135 11.36 7.73 -5.14
N ARG A 136 10.72 6.55 -5.11
CA ARG A 136 11.11 5.38 -5.92
C ARG A 136 11.07 5.67 -7.42
N GLN A 137 10.07 6.44 -7.88
CA GLN A 137 9.94 6.83 -9.29
C GLN A 137 10.92 7.94 -9.70
N ARG A 138 11.42 8.75 -8.75
CA ARG A 138 12.42 9.82 -8.97
C ARG A 138 13.87 9.34 -8.84
N LEU A 139 14.10 8.27 -8.08
CA LEU A 139 14.90 7.12 -8.49
C LEU A 139 15.30 7.00 -9.97
N PRO A 140 16.44 7.48 -10.51
CA PRO A 140 16.96 6.88 -11.74
C PRO A 140 17.18 5.40 -11.41
N GLY A 141 16.51 4.51 -12.14
CA GLY A 141 16.22 3.13 -11.71
C GLY A 141 17.41 2.32 -11.22
N GLU A 142 17.77 2.46 -9.95
CA GLU A 142 18.46 1.44 -9.18
C GLU A 142 17.38 0.45 -8.74
N ASN A 143 17.51 -0.79 -9.21
CA ASN A 143 16.59 -1.91 -9.03
C ASN A 143 15.47 -2.03 -10.07
N VAL A 144 15.80 -1.81 -11.35
CA VAL A 144 15.36 -2.82 -12.33
C VAL A 144 16.20 -4.06 -12.00
N ILE A 145 15.69 -4.96 -11.15
CA ILE A 145 16.10 -6.36 -11.27
C ILE A 145 15.78 -6.68 -12.73
N PRO A 146 16.78 -6.91 -13.59
CA PRO A 146 16.48 -7.32 -14.95
C PRO A 146 15.62 -8.56 -14.79
N ARG A 147 14.42 -8.56 -15.39
CA ARG A 147 13.80 -9.83 -15.75
C ARG A 147 14.94 -10.64 -16.34
N ILE A 148 15.28 -11.75 -15.67
CA ILE A 148 16.43 -12.57 -16.00
C ILE A 148 16.32 -12.86 -17.49
N ASN A 149 17.08 -12.10 -18.27
CA ASN A 149 17.39 -12.44 -19.64
C ASN A 149 18.01 -13.84 -19.57
N PRO A 150 17.80 -14.71 -20.59
CA PRO A 150 18.39 -16.04 -20.58
C PRO A 150 19.85 -15.91 -20.15
N VAL A 151 20.18 -16.61 -19.06
CA VAL A 151 21.49 -16.59 -18.39
C VAL A 151 22.55 -16.51 -19.49
N PRO A 152 23.25 -15.36 -19.65
CA PRO A 152 24.38 -15.31 -20.55
C PRO A 152 25.35 -16.33 -19.97
N ASN A 153 25.81 -17.28 -20.79
CA ASN A 153 26.73 -18.35 -20.39
C ASN A 153 27.71 -17.83 -19.33
N ASP A 154 27.72 -18.43 -18.13
CA ASP A 154 28.43 -17.89 -16.97
C ASP A 154 29.90 -17.63 -17.30
N ASP A 155 30.49 -18.45 -18.16
CA ASP A 155 31.85 -18.29 -18.68
C ASP A 155 32.03 -16.99 -19.48
N VAL A 156 31.04 -16.59 -20.28
CA VAL A 156 31.09 -15.35 -21.08
C VAL A 156 30.98 -14.13 -20.18
N VAL A 157 30.13 -14.18 -19.15
CA VAL A 157 30.02 -13.10 -18.16
C VAL A 157 31.31 -12.99 -17.35
N PHE A 158 31.82 -14.12 -16.87
CA PHE A 158 33.06 -14.18 -16.11
C PHE A 158 34.24 -13.63 -16.91
N ASN A 159 34.43 -14.08 -18.15
CA ASN A 159 35.51 -13.58 -19.01
C ASN A 159 35.37 -12.08 -19.29
N LYS A 160 34.15 -11.58 -19.52
CA LYS A 160 33.93 -10.14 -19.72
C LYS A 160 34.27 -9.34 -18.46
N LEU A 161 33.89 -9.83 -17.28
CA LEU A 161 34.23 -9.18 -16.01
C LEU A 161 35.73 -9.24 -15.74
N LEU A 162 36.38 -10.37 -16.08
CA LEU A 162 37.82 -10.54 -15.95
C LEU A 162 38.57 -9.53 -16.83
N THR A 163 38.23 -9.45 -18.12
CA THR A 163 38.83 -8.46 -19.03
C THR A 163 38.58 -7.04 -18.54
N SER A 164 37.36 -6.71 -18.10
CA SER A 164 37.06 -5.39 -17.55
C SER A 164 37.89 -5.08 -16.30
N ALA A 165 38.14 -6.06 -15.44
CA ALA A 165 38.97 -5.90 -14.24
C ALA A 165 40.46 -5.71 -14.60
N GLU A 166 40.95 -6.46 -15.58
CA GLU A 166 42.32 -6.32 -16.11
C GLU A 166 42.52 -4.93 -16.76
N ASP A 167 41.57 -4.50 -17.60
CA ASP A 167 41.59 -3.17 -18.22
C ASP A 167 41.58 -2.07 -17.15
N THR A 168 40.70 -2.18 -16.16
CA THR A 168 40.63 -1.21 -15.05
C THR A 168 41.93 -1.17 -14.25
N LEU A 169 42.56 -2.33 -14.02
CA LEU A 169 43.84 -2.40 -13.31
C LEU A 169 44.97 -1.73 -14.11
N ALA A 170 44.99 -1.93 -15.43
CA ALA A 170 45.94 -1.27 -16.31
C ALA A 170 45.75 0.26 -16.32
N GLU A 171 44.50 0.74 -16.37
CA GLU A 171 44.18 2.16 -16.24
C GLU A 171 44.64 2.73 -14.90
N ILE A 172 44.41 2.02 -13.80
CA ILE A 172 44.86 2.41 -12.46
C ILE A 172 46.40 2.49 -12.42
N ASP A 173 47.12 1.52 -12.98
CA ASP A 173 48.59 1.53 -13.00
C ASP A 173 49.13 2.75 -13.77
N ILE A 174 48.50 3.13 -14.88
CA ILE A 174 48.84 4.34 -15.63
C ILE A 174 48.62 5.60 -14.76
N VAL A 175 47.48 5.71 -14.09
CA VAL A 175 47.16 6.85 -13.22
C VAL A 175 48.14 6.95 -12.05
N LEU A 176 48.44 5.83 -11.40
CA LEU A 176 49.36 5.77 -10.25
C LEU A 176 50.83 6.03 -10.63
N ARG A 177 51.22 5.81 -11.90
CA ARG A 177 52.54 6.23 -12.41
C ARG A 177 52.62 7.73 -12.73
N GLY A 178 51.50 8.44 -12.73
CA GLY A 178 51.45 9.88 -12.93
C GLY A 178 52.31 10.65 -11.91
N ALA A 179 52.86 11.79 -12.32
CA ALA A 179 53.73 12.62 -11.47
C ALA A 179 53.10 13.00 -10.12
N ALA A 180 51.77 13.08 -10.06
CA ALA A 180 50.98 13.33 -8.86
C ALA A 180 51.13 12.28 -7.74
N TYR A 181 51.44 11.03 -8.10
CA TYR A 181 51.45 9.89 -7.17
C TYR A 181 52.86 9.27 -6.98
N GLN A 182 53.90 9.91 -7.52
CA GLN A 182 55.29 9.43 -7.42
C GLN A 182 55.85 9.52 -5.99
N ASP A 183 55.43 10.52 -5.21
CA ASP A 183 55.83 10.66 -3.81
C ASP A 183 54.86 9.90 -2.89
N ARG A 184 55.32 8.74 -2.39
CA ARG A 184 54.54 7.89 -1.48
C ARG A 184 54.25 8.51 -0.12
N ASN A 185 55.02 9.51 0.30
CA ASN A 185 54.90 10.13 1.62
C ASN A 185 54.14 11.47 1.56
N ALA A 186 53.83 11.97 0.36
CA ALA A 186 53.07 13.19 0.19
C ALA A 186 51.57 12.91 0.07
N ASN A 187 50.78 13.69 0.81
CA ASN A 187 49.35 13.79 0.57
C ASN A 187 49.14 14.66 -0.67
N TYR A 188 48.73 14.05 -1.78
CA TYR A 188 48.35 14.75 -3.00
C TYR A 188 46.87 15.10 -2.91
N VAL A 189 46.54 16.38 -3.04
CA VAL A 189 45.17 16.86 -3.27
C VAL A 189 45.26 17.95 -4.31
N ASP A 190 44.63 17.73 -5.46
CA ASP A 190 44.52 18.69 -6.53
C ASP A 190 43.07 18.82 -6.98
N ALA A 191 42.68 20.04 -7.33
CA ALA A 191 41.34 20.36 -7.75
C ALA A 191 41.42 21.20 -9.02
N SER A 192 40.90 20.66 -10.11
CA SER A 192 40.94 21.30 -11.42
C SER A 192 39.56 21.27 -12.08
N VAL A 193 39.31 22.27 -12.91
CA VAL A 193 38.08 22.37 -13.69
C VAL A 193 38.37 21.80 -15.07
N PHE A 194 37.75 20.66 -15.37
CA PHE A 194 37.82 20.04 -16.68
C PHE A 194 36.61 20.43 -17.51
N GLN A 195 36.86 21.00 -18.69
CA GLN A 195 35.81 21.28 -19.67
C GLN A 195 35.42 19.97 -20.36
N ILE A 196 34.24 19.42 -20.06
CA ILE A 196 33.72 18.21 -20.72
C ILE A 196 33.16 18.58 -22.10
N ASN A 197 32.42 19.69 -22.19
CA ASN A 197 31.82 20.22 -23.42
C ASN A 197 31.79 21.75 -23.39
N THR A 198 31.40 22.41 -24.49
CA THR A 198 31.32 23.89 -24.58
C THR A 198 30.54 24.55 -23.44
N ASN A 199 29.51 23.90 -22.91
CA ASN A 199 28.67 24.41 -21.82
C ASN A 199 28.78 23.62 -20.51
N THR A 200 29.64 22.61 -20.42
CA THR A 200 29.70 21.72 -19.25
C THR A 200 31.11 21.64 -18.73
N GLN A 201 31.32 22.20 -17.55
CA GLN A 201 32.54 22.10 -16.78
C GLN A 201 32.31 21.13 -15.63
N ALA A 202 33.27 20.24 -15.41
CA ALA A 202 33.32 19.36 -14.26
C ALA A 202 34.42 19.81 -13.33
N PHE A 203 34.09 19.85 -12.04
CA PHE A 203 35.08 20.02 -11.00
C PHE A 203 35.63 18.64 -10.64
N VAL A 204 36.90 18.39 -10.94
CA VAL A 204 37.58 17.14 -10.67
C VAL A 204 38.53 17.35 -9.49
N VAL A 205 38.35 16.53 -8.45
CA VAL A 205 39.25 16.51 -7.30
C VAL A 205 39.98 15.18 -7.30
N ASN A 206 41.29 15.24 -7.45
CA ASN A 206 42.18 14.09 -7.37
C ASN A 206 42.88 14.12 -6.02
N SER A 207 42.75 13.06 -5.22
CA SER A 207 43.34 12.99 -3.89
C SER A 207 43.91 11.61 -3.63
N SER A 208 45.13 11.54 -3.08
CA SER A 208 45.70 10.31 -2.53
C SER A 208 45.29 10.06 -1.07
N MET A 209 44.49 10.96 -0.47
CA MET A 209 44.04 10.80 0.91
C MET A 209 42.96 9.74 1.04
N THR A 210 43.18 8.78 1.94
CA THR A 210 42.12 7.91 2.44
C THR A 210 41.17 8.72 3.32
N MET A 211 39.92 8.88 2.88
CA MET A 211 38.91 9.59 3.65
C MET A 211 38.35 8.68 4.75
N PRO A 212 38.16 9.18 5.99
CA PRO A 212 37.61 8.38 7.09
C PRO A 212 36.13 8.00 6.89
N PHE A 213 35.45 8.64 5.93
CA PHE A 213 34.05 8.42 5.60
C PHE A 213 33.86 8.28 4.09
N CYS A 214 32.75 7.65 3.68
CA CYS A 214 32.37 7.46 2.28
C CYS A 214 32.40 8.77 1.49
N LEU A 215 32.95 8.73 0.26
CA LEU A 215 33.08 9.88 -0.63
C LEU A 215 31.75 10.62 -0.84
N GLN A 216 30.62 9.91 -0.91
CA GLN A 216 29.30 10.53 -1.06
C GLN A 216 28.88 11.35 0.17
N VAL A 217 29.22 10.87 1.37
CA VAL A 217 28.91 11.56 2.64
C VAL A 217 29.77 12.81 2.75
N VAL A 218 31.06 12.68 2.43
CA VAL A 218 32.00 13.80 2.47
C VAL A 218 31.66 14.83 1.38
N SER A 219 31.35 14.41 0.16
CA SER A 219 31.00 15.32 -0.93
C SER A 219 29.75 16.13 -0.62
N ARG A 220 28.68 15.49 -0.12
CA ARG A 220 27.46 16.19 0.32
C ARG A 220 27.76 17.20 1.43
N SER A 221 28.61 16.83 2.38
CA SER A 221 28.99 17.70 3.49
C SER A 221 29.81 18.90 3.01
N ILE A 222 30.80 18.67 2.15
CA ILE A 222 31.62 19.71 1.52
C ILE A 222 30.72 20.64 0.70
N TRP A 223 29.85 20.13 -0.15
CA TRP A 223 28.92 20.95 -0.93
C TRP A 223 27.98 21.77 -0.06
N LYS A 224 27.48 21.20 1.04
CA LYS A 224 26.65 21.93 2.01
C LYS A 224 27.42 23.09 2.67
N VAL A 225 28.71 22.89 2.96
CA VAL A 225 29.58 23.94 3.51
C VAL A 225 29.92 24.98 2.43
N LEU A 226 30.25 24.57 1.20
CA LEU A 226 30.56 25.45 0.08
C LEU A 226 29.37 26.30 -0.37
N SER A 227 28.15 25.75 -0.27
CA SER A 227 26.91 26.47 -0.59
C SER A 227 26.52 27.52 0.46
N ASN A 228 27.23 27.55 1.59
CA ASN A 228 27.00 28.48 2.68
C ASN A 228 28.17 29.46 2.75
N ASP A 229 27.91 30.76 2.94
CA ASP A 229 28.95 31.81 2.96
C ASP A 229 29.93 31.71 4.15
N ARG A 230 29.78 30.67 4.98
CA ARG A 230 30.57 30.39 6.17
C ARG A 230 31.78 29.49 5.93
N ILE A 231 32.19 29.27 4.68
CA ILE A 231 33.35 28.43 4.34
C ILE A 231 34.61 28.83 5.14
N LYS A 232 34.78 30.14 5.40
CA LYS A 232 35.90 30.70 6.16
C LYS A 232 35.97 30.16 7.60
N ASP A 233 34.85 29.77 8.18
CA ASP A 233 34.76 29.27 9.56
C ASP A 233 35.19 27.79 9.68
N TYR A 234 35.25 27.07 8.56
CA TYR A 234 35.52 25.62 8.51
C TYR A 234 36.86 25.25 7.89
N CYS A 235 37.58 26.20 7.27
CA CYS A 235 38.86 25.94 6.63
C CYS A 235 40.03 26.32 7.54
N TYR A 236 40.83 25.34 7.94
CA TYR A 236 41.95 25.52 8.89
C TYR A 236 43.16 26.28 8.34
N SER A 237 43.27 26.46 7.02
CA SER A 237 44.33 27.27 6.39
C SER A 237 44.15 27.29 4.87
N HIS A 238 44.00 28.46 4.26
CA HIS A 238 44.19 28.64 2.82
C HIS A 238 45.52 29.35 2.59
N ARG A 239 46.55 28.61 2.15
CA ARG A 239 47.75 29.21 1.56
C ARG A 239 47.67 29.04 0.06
N VAL A 240 47.15 30.06 -0.62
CA VAL A 240 47.29 30.17 -2.08
C VAL A 240 48.74 30.54 -2.33
N ARG A 241 49.56 29.59 -2.79
CA ARG A 241 50.84 29.94 -3.40
C ARG A 241 50.54 30.52 -4.78
N VAL A 242 50.56 31.85 -4.86
CA VAL A 242 50.62 32.55 -6.15
C VAL A 242 52.06 32.43 -6.64
N THR A 243 52.32 31.48 -7.53
CA THR A 243 53.52 31.50 -8.37
C THR A 243 53.30 32.56 -9.44
N PHE A 244 53.93 33.72 -9.24
CA PHE A 244 54.13 34.69 -10.31
C PHE A 244 55.17 34.10 -11.29
N LEU A 245 54.79 34.01 -12.57
CA LEU A 245 55.74 33.93 -13.69
C LEU A 245 56.35 35.31 -13.92
#